data_AF-A0A4S2D324-F1
#
_entry.id   AF-A0A4S2D324-F1
#
_cell.length_a   1.000
_cell.length_b   1.000
_cell.length_c   1.000
_cell.angle_alpha   90.00
_cell.angle_beta   90.00
_cell.angle_gamma   90.00
#
_symmetry.space_group_name_H-M   'P 1'
#
loop_
_entity.id
_entity.type
_entity.pdbx_description
1 polymer ?
#
loop_
_entity_poly.entity_id
_entity_poly.type
_entity_poly.pdbx_seq_one_letter_code
_entity_poly.pdbx_strand_id
1 'polypeptide(L)'
;MSKQSKAKRDKRKKQQPKRPIQRLNAQQPVQNHAVLQNEEGQVVAAIGLQGTEWLLAIGGQTMGNADNPIPMLAMLKHLSNVQEKEGRKVTLEYSTQMQQMIDDLAAEEGKTADEYLAQLVSEFEGVDGEDEAADGDADAGTEVAADAADAADAPAADATPADADAQPKG
;
A
#
# COMPACT_ATOMS: atom_id res chain seq x y z
N MET A 1 59.63 26.20 -28.05
CA MET A 1 58.37 25.50 -27.70
C MET A 1 57.40 25.56 -28.86
N SER A 2 56.84 24.43 -29.31
CA SER A 2 56.03 24.35 -30.54
C SER A 2 54.52 24.63 -30.31
N LYS A 3 53.98 25.59 -31.05
CA LYS A 3 52.57 26.08 -30.99
C LYS A 3 51.54 25.03 -31.42
N GLN A 4 51.95 24.06 -32.24
CA GLN A 4 51.07 23.00 -32.77
C GLN A 4 50.61 21.99 -31.69
N SER A 5 51.38 21.85 -30.60
CA SER A 5 51.09 20.88 -29.54
C SER A 5 49.94 21.33 -28.62
N LYS A 6 49.73 22.64 -28.45
CA LYS A 6 48.59 23.17 -27.69
C LYS A 6 47.27 22.99 -28.43
N ALA A 7 47.24 23.30 -29.73
CA ALA A 7 46.04 23.17 -30.56
C ALA A 7 45.48 21.74 -30.60
N LYS A 8 46.35 20.73 -30.70
CA LYS A 8 45.94 19.31 -30.71
C LYS A 8 45.38 18.85 -29.36
N ARG A 9 45.89 19.40 -28.24
CA ARG A 9 45.44 19.08 -26.89
C ARG A 9 44.06 19.69 -26.59
N ASP A 10 43.83 20.94 -26.98
CA ASP A 10 42.54 21.61 -26.80
C ASP A 10 41.43 20.97 -27.62
N LYS A 11 41.72 20.57 -28.87
CA LYS A 11 40.75 19.84 -29.70
C LYS A 11 40.34 18.51 -29.06
N ARG A 12 41.29 17.79 -28.45
CA ARG A 12 41.02 16.53 -27.74
C ARG A 12 40.21 16.74 -26.46
N LYS A 13 40.46 17.82 -25.70
CA LYS A 13 39.68 18.16 -24.50
C LYS A 13 38.25 18.59 -24.82
N LYS A 14 38.01 19.19 -26.00
CA LYS A 14 36.68 19.62 -26.45
C LYS A 14 35.86 18.49 -27.10
N GLN A 15 36.52 17.47 -27.66
CA GLN A 15 35.88 16.30 -28.27
C GLN A 15 35.66 15.13 -27.30
N GLN A 16 36.18 15.20 -26.08
CA GLN A 16 35.83 14.20 -25.07
C GLN A 16 34.36 14.39 -24.68
N PRO A 17 33.53 13.32 -24.78
CA PRO A 17 32.15 13.39 -24.32
C PRO A 17 32.15 13.78 -22.85
N LYS A 18 31.33 14.78 -22.49
CA LYS A 18 31.16 15.17 -21.08
C LYS A 18 30.62 13.93 -20.35
N ARG A 19 31.48 13.28 -19.57
CA ARG A 19 31.03 12.26 -18.63
C ARG A 19 30.02 12.94 -17.71
N PRO A 20 28.83 12.36 -17.50
CA PRO A 20 27.87 12.92 -16.55
C PRO A 20 28.58 13.04 -15.20
N ILE A 21 28.62 14.26 -14.67
CA ILE A 21 29.21 14.52 -13.36
C ILE A 21 28.15 14.03 -12.37
N GLN A 22 28.35 12.83 -11.82
CA GLN A 22 27.53 12.32 -10.72
C GLN A 22 27.64 13.35 -9.59
N ARG A 23 26.59 14.14 -9.36
CA ARG A 23 26.57 15.11 -8.27
C ARG A 23 26.54 14.30 -6.98
N LEU A 24 27.46 14.56 -6.07
CA LEU A 24 27.53 13.89 -4.76
C LEU A 24 26.23 14.02 -3.93
N ASN A 25 25.38 15.01 -4.27
CA ASN A 25 24.06 15.26 -3.66
C ASN A 25 22.88 14.96 -4.60
N ALA A 26 23.08 14.26 -5.73
CA ALA A 26 21.94 13.74 -6.47
C ALA A 26 21.33 12.60 -5.63
N GLN A 27 20.06 12.74 -5.22
CA GLN A 27 19.31 11.62 -4.67
C GLN A 27 19.48 10.43 -5.62
N GLN A 28 19.95 9.31 -5.08
CA GLN A 28 20.10 8.07 -5.84
C GLN A 28 18.74 7.77 -6.51
N PRO A 29 18.72 7.39 -7.79
CA PRO A 29 17.46 7.02 -8.43
C PRO A 29 16.88 5.81 -7.69
N VAL A 30 15.59 5.88 -7.38
CA VAL A 30 14.85 4.75 -6.80
C VAL A 30 14.72 3.67 -7.86
N GLN A 31 15.20 2.46 -7.57
CA GLN A 31 15.06 1.30 -8.45
C GLN A 31 13.87 0.48 -7.98
N ASN A 32 12.86 0.28 -8.83
CA ASN A 32 11.69 -0.50 -8.47
C ASN A 32 12.00 -2.00 -8.52
N HIS A 33 11.68 -2.70 -7.44
CA HIS A 33 11.95 -4.12 -7.25
C HIS A 33 10.70 -4.97 -7.03
N ALA A 34 9.59 -4.36 -6.60
CA ALA A 34 8.28 -4.95 -6.66
C ALA A 34 7.27 -3.90 -7.11
N VAL A 35 6.32 -4.26 -7.97
CA VAL A 35 5.31 -3.33 -8.51
C VAL A 35 3.96 -4.03 -8.56
N LEU A 36 2.97 -3.43 -7.91
CA LEU A 36 1.56 -3.81 -7.99
C LEU A 36 0.86 -2.90 -8.99
N GLN A 37 0.31 -3.49 -10.04
CA GLN A 37 -0.39 -2.80 -11.10
C GLN A 37 -1.87 -3.21 -11.13
N ASN A 38 -2.76 -2.29 -11.46
CA ASN A 38 -4.17 -2.62 -11.73
C ASN A 38 -4.38 -3.12 -13.16
N GLU A 39 -5.60 -3.49 -13.53
CA GLU A 39 -5.99 -3.90 -14.89
C GLU A 39 -5.70 -2.83 -15.97
N GLU A 40 -5.66 -1.55 -15.58
CA GLU A 40 -5.33 -0.43 -16.47
C GLU A 40 -3.81 -0.22 -16.65
N GLY A 41 -2.97 -1.03 -16.00
CA GLY A 41 -1.51 -0.90 -16.00
C GLY A 41 -1.00 0.28 -15.17
N GLN A 42 -1.83 0.83 -14.28
CA GLN A 42 -1.43 1.88 -13.35
C GLN A 42 -0.79 1.27 -12.11
N VAL A 43 0.34 1.85 -11.69
CA VAL A 43 1.04 1.42 -10.48
C VAL A 43 0.25 1.89 -9.26
N VAL A 44 -0.32 0.93 -8.54
CA VAL A 44 -1.04 1.17 -7.27
C VAL A 44 -0.04 1.26 -6.13
N ALA A 45 0.93 0.36 -6.09
CA ALA A 45 1.99 0.36 -5.09
C ALA A 45 3.29 -0.21 -5.66
N ALA A 46 4.43 0.20 -5.12
CA ALA A 46 5.74 -0.27 -5.53
C ALA A 46 6.72 -0.27 -4.36
N ILE A 47 7.61 -1.26 -4.32
CA ILE A 47 8.80 -1.25 -3.47
C ILE A 47 9.98 -0.87 -4.34
N GLY A 48 10.74 0.13 -3.90
CA GLY A 48 11.96 0.54 -4.55
C GLY A 48 13.15 0.62 -3.60
N LEU A 49 14.35 0.43 -4.12
CA LEU A 49 15.60 0.58 -3.39
C LEU A 49 16.20 1.96 -3.71
N GLN A 50 16.41 2.78 -2.69
CA GLN A 50 17.08 4.07 -2.80
C GLN A 50 18.39 4.04 -2.02
N GLY A 51 19.52 3.89 -2.72
CA GLY A 51 20.82 3.74 -2.09
C GLY A 51 20.91 2.39 -1.35
N THR A 52 20.59 2.39 -0.05
CA THR A 52 20.57 1.20 0.81
C THR A 52 19.23 0.99 1.52
N GLU A 53 18.30 1.93 1.40
CA GLU A 53 17.00 1.87 2.07
C GLU A 53 15.92 1.40 1.11
N TRP A 54 15.06 0.49 1.59
CA TRP A 54 13.87 0.09 0.87
C TRP A 54 12.75 1.08 1.13
N LEU A 55 12.03 1.45 0.08
CA LEU A 55 10.95 2.41 0.10
C LEU A 55 9.69 1.74 -0.40
N LEU A 56 8.59 1.87 0.34
CA LEU A 56 7.25 1.53 -0.11
C LEU A 56 6.57 2.80 -0.60
N ALA A 57 6.14 2.81 -1.85
CA ALA A 57 5.35 3.88 -2.45
C ALA A 57 3.97 3.38 -2.84
N ILE A 58 2.92 4.12 -2.48
CA ILE A 58 1.53 3.84 -2.86
C ILE A 58 1.02 5.05 -3.64
N GLY A 59 0.47 4.84 -4.83
CA GLY A 59 -0.02 5.91 -5.70
C GLY A 59 1.06 6.94 -6.09
N GLY A 60 2.33 6.55 -6.12
CA GLY A 60 3.46 7.43 -6.38
C GLY A 60 3.96 8.23 -5.17
N GLN A 61 3.37 8.05 -3.99
CA GLN A 61 3.84 8.67 -2.75
C GLN A 61 4.52 7.63 -1.85
N THR A 62 5.72 7.93 -1.37
CA THR A 62 6.41 7.09 -0.38
C THR A 62 5.63 7.08 0.94
N MET A 63 5.17 5.92 1.37
CA MET A 63 4.48 5.73 2.66
C MET A 63 5.42 5.27 3.77
N GLY A 64 6.53 4.61 3.43
CA GLY A 64 7.47 4.13 4.45
C GLY A 64 8.81 3.77 3.86
N ASN A 65 9.81 3.72 4.74
CA ASN A 65 11.13 3.18 4.47
C ASN A 65 11.44 2.06 5.47
N ALA A 66 12.21 1.07 5.04
CA ALA A 66 12.65 -0.04 5.88
C ALA A 66 14.03 -0.56 5.44
N ASP A 67 14.74 -1.22 6.35
CA ASP A 67 15.98 -1.92 6.05
C ASP A 67 15.73 -3.28 5.36
N ASN A 68 14.57 -3.88 5.63
CA ASN A 68 14.17 -5.17 5.07
C ASN A 68 12.90 -5.00 4.19
N PRO A 69 12.93 -5.42 2.91
CA PRO A 69 11.78 -5.31 2.02
C PRO A 69 10.73 -6.41 2.21
N ILE A 70 11.03 -7.49 2.92
CA ILE A 70 10.12 -8.65 3.06
C ILE A 70 8.80 -8.26 3.76
N PRO A 71 8.80 -7.52 4.89
CA PRO A 71 7.53 -7.08 5.50
C PRO A 71 6.71 -6.17 4.57
N MET A 72 7.37 -5.29 3.81
CA MET A 72 6.69 -4.43 2.82
C MET A 72 6.06 -5.26 1.71
N LEU A 73 6.74 -6.33 1.28
CA LEU A 73 6.24 -7.23 0.25
C LEU A 73 5.01 -8.00 0.74
N ALA A 74 5.04 -8.48 1.99
CA ALA A 74 3.89 -9.12 2.62
C ALA A 74 2.68 -8.17 2.65
N MET A 75 2.89 -6.90 3.02
CA MET A 75 1.84 -5.88 2.97
C MET A 75 1.31 -5.65 1.54
N LEU A 76 2.19 -5.66 0.54
CA LEU A 76 1.81 -5.56 -0.88
C LEU A 76 0.99 -6.76 -1.37
N LYS A 77 1.36 -7.97 -0.94
CA LYS A 77 0.62 -9.20 -1.24
C LYS A 77 -0.73 -9.21 -0.55
N HIS A 78 -0.80 -8.77 0.71
CA HIS A 78 -2.06 -8.58 1.42
C HIS A 78 -2.97 -7.58 0.70
N LEU A 79 -2.44 -6.41 0.30
CA LEU A 79 -3.17 -5.42 -0.49
C LEU A 79 -3.67 -6.00 -1.82
N SER A 80 -2.88 -6.87 -2.46
CA SER A 80 -3.30 -7.58 -3.67
C SER A 80 -4.52 -8.47 -3.41
N ASN A 81 -4.48 -9.27 -2.35
CA ASN A 81 -5.58 -10.16 -1.97
C ASN A 81 -6.86 -9.37 -1.64
N VAL A 82 -6.75 -8.25 -0.93
CA VAL A 82 -7.89 -7.38 -0.61
C VAL A 82 -8.52 -6.81 -1.87
N GLN A 83 -7.69 -6.32 -2.81
CA GLN A 83 -8.20 -5.79 -4.08
C GLN A 83 -8.90 -6.86 -4.92
N GLU A 84 -8.35 -8.08 -4.98
CA GLU A 84 -8.99 -9.20 -5.68
C GLU A 84 -10.33 -9.60 -5.04
N LYS A 85 -10.43 -9.59 -3.70
CA LYS A 85 -11.68 -9.84 -2.96
C LYS A 85 -12.76 -8.80 -3.31
N GLU A 86 -12.36 -7.56 -3.54
CA GLU A 86 -13.25 -6.49 -4.01
C GLU A 86 -13.56 -6.53 -5.51
N GLY A 87 -13.04 -7.52 -6.24
CA GLY A 87 -13.23 -7.69 -7.68
C GLY A 87 -12.31 -6.82 -8.55
N ARG A 88 -11.30 -6.17 -7.95
CA ARG A 88 -10.27 -5.41 -8.68
C ARG A 88 -9.14 -6.36 -9.06
N LYS A 89 -8.93 -6.58 -10.37
CA LYS A 89 -7.79 -7.37 -10.84
C LYS A 89 -6.50 -6.57 -10.69
N VAL A 90 -5.53 -7.20 -10.06
CA VAL A 90 -4.20 -6.63 -9.85
C VAL A 90 -3.13 -7.66 -10.18
N THR A 91 -1.97 -7.17 -10.58
CA THR A 91 -0.81 -7.98 -10.93
C THR A 91 0.37 -7.52 -10.09
N LEU A 92 0.97 -8.44 -9.35
CA LEU A 92 2.17 -8.20 -8.56
C LEU A 92 3.39 -8.77 -9.28
N GLU A 93 4.33 -7.90 -9.63
CA GLU A 93 5.60 -8.27 -10.26
C GLU A 93 6.77 -8.09 -9.30
N TYR A 94 7.72 -9.02 -9.32
CA TYR A 94 8.92 -9.01 -8.49
C TYR A 94 10.18 -9.06 -9.37
N SER A 95 11.22 -8.36 -8.95
CA SER A 95 12.55 -8.45 -9.55
C SER A 95 13.30 -9.70 -9.08
N THR A 96 14.27 -10.16 -9.87
CA THR A 96 15.11 -11.31 -9.52
C THR A 96 15.91 -11.10 -8.24
N GLN A 97 16.35 -9.86 -7.98
CA GLN A 97 17.02 -9.51 -6.73
C GLN A 97 16.09 -9.66 -5.53
N MET A 98 14.82 -9.25 -5.66
CA MET A 98 13.81 -9.44 -4.62
C MET A 98 13.57 -10.93 -4.36
N GLN A 99 13.43 -11.73 -5.41
CA GLN A 99 13.26 -13.18 -5.32
C GLN A 99 14.41 -13.85 -4.56
N GLN A 100 15.66 -13.53 -4.92
CA GLN A 100 16.83 -14.09 -4.25
C GLN A 100 16.86 -13.77 -2.75
N MET A 101 16.54 -12.53 -2.35
CA MET A 101 16.47 -12.20 -0.93
C MET A 101 15.35 -12.96 -0.21
N ILE A 102 14.19 -13.13 -0.84
CA ILE A 102 13.11 -13.93 -0.24
C ILE A 102 13.58 -15.37 -0.06
N ASP A 103 14.21 -15.95 -1.08
CA ASP A 103 14.73 -17.32 -1.04
C ASP A 103 15.79 -17.49 0.05
N ASP A 104 16.71 -16.52 0.19
CA ASP A 104 17.76 -16.54 1.21
C ASP A 104 17.15 -16.48 2.62
N LEU A 105 16.23 -15.54 2.89
CA LEU A 105 15.56 -15.44 4.20
C LEU A 105 14.67 -16.65 4.49
N ALA A 106 13.95 -17.16 3.51
CA ALA A 106 13.13 -18.35 3.68
C ALA A 106 14.00 -19.58 4.00
N ALA A 107 15.15 -19.71 3.34
CA ALA A 107 16.13 -20.77 3.61
C ALA A 107 16.72 -20.65 5.02
N GLU A 108 16.97 -19.45 5.52
CA GLU A 108 17.38 -19.21 6.92
C GLU A 108 16.33 -19.68 7.93
N GLU A 109 15.04 -19.51 7.62
CA GLU A 109 13.93 -20.04 8.42
C GLU A 109 13.58 -21.51 8.13
N GLY A 110 14.25 -22.16 7.16
CA GLY A 110 13.98 -23.53 6.75
C GLY A 110 12.65 -23.73 6.02
N LYS A 111 12.09 -22.68 5.43
CA LYS A 111 10.83 -22.65 4.69
C LYS A 111 11.08 -22.39 3.20
N THR A 112 10.08 -22.66 2.37
CA THR A 112 10.09 -22.14 0.99
C THR A 112 9.68 -20.67 0.96
N ALA A 113 10.11 -19.93 -0.08
CA ALA A 113 9.77 -18.53 -0.25
C ALA A 113 8.26 -18.26 -0.16
N ASP A 114 7.45 -19.12 -0.80
CA ASP A 114 6.00 -18.99 -0.78
C ASP A 114 5.40 -19.23 0.60
N GLU A 115 5.89 -20.23 1.35
CA GLU A 115 5.44 -20.51 2.72
C GLU A 115 5.81 -19.39 3.69
N TYR A 116 7.03 -18.87 3.59
CA TYR A 116 7.49 -17.75 4.40
C TYR A 116 6.64 -16.51 4.15
N LEU A 117 6.42 -16.15 2.88
CA LEU A 117 5.56 -15.02 2.54
C LEU A 117 4.10 -15.25 2.94
N ALA A 118 3.57 -16.46 2.80
CA ALA A 118 2.21 -16.78 3.21
C ALA A 118 2.02 -16.62 4.73
N GLN A 119 3.00 -17.05 5.52
CA GLN A 119 2.99 -16.83 6.97
C GLN A 119 2.99 -15.33 7.29
N LEU A 120 3.90 -14.54 6.70
CA LEU A 120 3.94 -13.10 6.96
C LEU A 120 2.63 -12.41 6.57
N VAL A 121 2.04 -12.76 5.42
CA VAL A 121 0.74 -12.22 5.01
C VAL A 121 -0.35 -12.59 6.01
N SER A 122 -0.33 -13.82 6.54
CA SER A 122 -1.27 -14.25 7.57
C SER A 122 -1.10 -13.49 8.88
N GLU A 123 0.13 -13.12 9.26
CA GLU A 123 0.41 -12.28 10.42
C GLU A 123 -0.19 -10.88 10.23
N PHE A 124 -0.08 -10.29 9.03
CA PHE A 124 -0.74 -9.01 8.71
C PHE A 124 -2.27 -9.13 8.70
N GLU A 125 -2.83 -10.19 8.10
CA GLU A 125 -4.29 -10.42 8.11
C GLU A 125 -4.85 -10.64 9.53
N GLY A 126 -4.09 -11.33 10.39
CA GLY A 126 -4.47 -11.55 11.79
C GLY A 126 -4.44 -10.27 12.64
N VAL A 127 -3.47 -9.38 12.39
CA VAL A 127 -3.39 -8.08 13.10
C VAL A 127 -4.54 -7.16 12.70
N ASP A 128 -4.89 -7.05 11.41
CA ASP A 128 -6.04 -6.25 10.96
C ASP A 128 -7.40 -6.83 11.44
N GLY A 129 -7.49 -8.14 11.68
CA GLY A 129 -8.71 -8.81 12.17
C GLY A 129 -8.93 -8.74 13.68
N GLU A 130 -7.88 -8.52 14.47
CA GLU A 130 -7.97 -8.46 15.94
C GLU A 130 -8.44 -7.08 16.45
N ASP A 131 -8.40 -6.03 15.62
CA ASP A 131 -8.94 -4.69 15.93
C ASP A 131 -10.47 -4.57 15.71
N GLU A 132 -11.11 -5.53 15.00
CA GLU A 132 -12.58 -5.57 14.78
C GLU A 132 -13.29 -6.66 15.62
N ALA A 133 -12.56 -7.42 16.46
CA ALA A 133 -13.12 -8.51 17.27
C ALA A 133 -13.14 -8.25 18.78
N ALA A 134 -13.04 -6.98 19.20
CA ALA A 134 -13.06 -6.59 20.62
C ALA A 134 -14.09 -5.50 20.97
N ASP A 135 -15.30 -5.52 20.38
CA ASP A 135 -16.45 -4.83 20.98
C ASP A 135 -17.76 -5.52 20.57
N GLY A 136 -18.04 -6.66 21.18
CA GLY A 136 -19.20 -7.47 20.82
C GLY A 136 -19.53 -8.63 21.76
N ASP A 137 -19.14 -8.55 23.03
CA ASP A 137 -19.62 -9.49 24.05
C ASP A 137 -19.94 -8.73 25.34
N ALA A 138 -20.98 -7.89 25.26
CA ALA A 138 -21.71 -7.47 26.45
C ALA A 138 -22.68 -8.60 26.80
N ASP A 139 -22.13 -9.58 27.52
CA ASP A 139 -22.82 -10.65 28.21
C ASP A 139 -24.09 -10.17 28.91
N ALA A 140 -25.16 -10.89 28.65
CA ALA A 140 -26.49 -10.66 29.17
C ALA A 140 -26.57 -11.08 30.65
N GLY A 141 -26.32 -10.14 31.56
CA GLY A 141 -26.64 -10.26 32.98
C GLY A 141 -28.00 -9.61 33.30
N THR A 142 -29.07 -10.41 33.22
CA THR A 142 -30.41 -10.03 33.72
C THR A 142 -30.41 -9.92 35.24
N GLU A 143 -30.73 -8.74 35.79
CA GLU A 143 -31.27 -8.60 37.15
C GLU A 143 -32.47 -7.65 37.13
N VAL A 144 -33.65 -8.24 37.31
CA VAL A 144 -34.94 -7.57 37.43
C VAL A 144 -35.08 -7.03 38.86
N ALA A 145 -35.39 -5.74 39.02
CA ALA A 145 -36.09 -5.25 40.20
C ALA A 145 -37.02 -4.10 39.83
N ALA A 146 -38.29 -4.30 40.18
CA ALA A 146 -39.46 -3.49 39.89
C ALA A 146 -39.49 -2.15 40.65
N ASP A 147 -40.20 -1.17 40.09
CA ASP A 147 -41.31 -0.38 40.71
C ASP A 147 -41.71 0.70 39.68
N ALA A 148 -42.80 0.58 38.94
CA ALA A 148 -44.20 0.84 39.31
C ALA A 148 -44.70 2.18 38.73
N ALA A 149 -45.98 2.13 38.37
CA ALA A 149 -46.89 3.20 37.97
C ALA A 149 -46.65 3.85 36.61
N ASP A 150 -47.65 4.22 35.84
CA ASP A 150 -49.10 4.02 35.78
C ASP A 150 -49.55 4.88 34.58
N ALA A 151 -50.78 4.68 34.12
CA ALA A 151 -51.53 5.51 33.18
C ALA A 151 -51.16 5.31 31.69
N ALA A 152 -51.85 4.43 30.97
CA ALA A 152 -53.24 4.50 30.51
C ALA A 152 -53.38 5.13 29.12
N ASP A 153 -54.33 4.55 28.39
CA ASP A 153 -55.01 5.07 27.20
C ASP A 153 -54.37 4.79 25.83
N ALA A 154 -54.87 3.72 25.22
CA ALA A 154 -55.10 3.65 23.78
C ALA A 154 -56.47 4.33 23.47
N PRO A 155 -56.96 4.43 22.22
CA PRO A 155 -56.36 4.30 20.88
C PRO A 155 -56.81 5.48 19.96
N ALA A 156 -56.76 5.27 18.64
CA ALA A 156 -57.43 6.02 17.54
C ALA A 156 -56.53 7.05 16.83
N ALA A 157 -56.08 6.77 15.60
CA ALA A 157 -56.82 6.84 14.32
C ALA A 157 -56.92 8.26 13.78
N ASP A 158 -56.17 8.53 12.69
CA ASP A 158 -56.58 9.31 11.50
C ASP A 158 -55.43 9.15 10.47
N ALA A 159 -55.55 8.55 9.29
CA ALA A 159 -56.45 8.81 8.17
C ALA A 159 -56.24 10.15 7.44
N THR A 160 -55.20 10.15 6.59
CA THR A 160 -55.22 10.67 5.20
C THR A 160 -55.11 12.21 4.98
N PRO A 161 -55.07 12.74 3.73
CA PRO A 161 -53.88 13.29 3.04
C PRO A 161 -54.05 14.78 2.61
N ALA A 162 -53.25 15.21 1.62
CA ALA A 162 -53.24 16.51 0.92
C ALA A 162 -52.41 17.59 1.64
N ASP A 163 -51.52 18.31 0.96
CA ASP A 163 -51.85 19.16 -0.18
C ASP A 163 -50.65 19.37 -1.12
N ALA A 164 -50.97 19.53 -2.40
CA ALA A 164 -50.05 19.84 -3.47
C ALA A 164 -49.90 21.36 -3.59
N ASP A 165 -48.67 21.90 -3.50
CA ASP A 165 -48.40 23.23 -4.04
C ASP A 165 -47.40 23.11 -5.20
N ALA A 166 -47.99 23.06 -6.39
CA ALA A 166 -47.32 23.39 -7.63
C ALA A 166 -47.20 24.93 -7.70
N GLN A 167 -45.98 25.43 -7.87
CA GLN A 167 -45.80 26.81 -8.32
C GLN A 167 -45.03 26.87 -9.65
N PRO A 168 -45.59 27.53 -10.68
CA PRO A 168 -45.04 27.58 -12.01
C PRO A 168 -44.07 28.74 -12.23
N LYS A 169 -43.34 28.57 -13.32
CA LYS A 169 -42.42 29.47 -14.03
C LYS A 169 -42.76 30.97 -13.98
N GLY A 170 -41.71 31.76 -13.78
CA GLY A 170 -41.50 33.09 -14.35
C GLY A 170 -40.11 33.14 -14.94
#